data_AF-A0A535FAP9-F1
#
_entry.id   AF-A0A535FAP9-F1
#
_cell.length_a   1.000
_cell.length_b   1.000
_cell.length_c   1.000
_cell.angle_alpha   90.00
_cell.angle_beta   90.00
_cell.angle_gamma   90.00
#
_symmetry.space_group_name_H-M   'P 1'
#
loop_
_entity.id
_entity.type
_entity.pdbx_description
1 polymer ?
#
loop_
_entity_poly.entity_id
_entity_poly.type
_entity_poly.pdbx_seq_one_letter_code
_entity_poly.pdbx_strand_id
1 'polypeptide(L)'
;MNQEPVDIETQIAALNLLDHQEIDWKRVQRTAYLIHQHFRYDYPGPVRDLKQRLLIVPPNTYGDQQCIVHRLVVSSQTAETSSH
;
A
#
# COMPACT_ATOMS: atom_id res chain seq x y z
N MET A 1 5.58 29.61 -3.12
CA MET A 1 4.84 28.81 -2.12
C MET A 1 4.21 27.67 -2.88
N ASN A 2 5.01 26.64 -3.16
CA ASN A 2 4.55 25.50 -3.94
C ASN A 2 3.78 24.60 -2.97
N GLN A 3 2.46 24.66 -3.06
CA GLN A 3 1.61 23.66 -2.45
C GLN A 3 1.94 22.37 -3.20
N GLU A 4 2.77 21.51 -2.59
CA GLU A 4 2.73 20.08 -2.90
C GLU A 4 1.24 19.71 -2.86
N PRO A 5 0.67 19.16 -3.96
CA PRO A 5 -0.73 18.84 -3.95
C PRO A 5 -0.94 17.87 -2.78
N VAL A 6 -1.81 18.23 -1.84
CA VAL A 6 -2.38 17.26 -0.91
C VAL A 6 -2.90 16.15 -1.80
N ASP A 7 -2.22 15.01 -1.79
CA ASP A 7 -2.53 13.88 -2.65
C ASP A 7 -3.97 13.48 -2.37
N ILE A 8 -4.87 13.83 -3.29
CA ILE A 8 -6.32 13.67 -3.17
C ILE A 8 -6.67 12.18 -2.93
N GLU A 9 -5.73 11.26 -3.19
CA GLU A 9 -5.86 9.82 -2.98
C GLU A 9 -5.69 9.36 -1.52
N THR A 10 -5.11 10.15 -0.61
CA THR A 10 -4.91 9.74 0.80
C THR A 10 -6.08 10.13 1.70
N GLN A 11 -7.32 9.77 1.32
CA GLN A 11 -8.51 9.97 2.16
C GLN A 11 -8.50 9.12 3.45
N ILE A 12 -7.54 8.20 3.58
CA ILE A 12 -7.32 7.43 4.81
C ILE A 12 -6.88 8.32 5.97
N ALA A 13 -6.21 9.45 5.68
CA ALA A 13 -5.90 10.45 6.70
C ALA A 13 -7.15 11.14 7.28
N ALA A 14 -8.28 11.09 6.56
CA ALA A 14 -9.57 11.61 7.03
C ALA A 14 -10.38 10.58 7.84
N LEU A 15 -9.90 9.35 7.98
CA LEU A 15 -10.43 8.41 8.96
C LEU A 15 -10.08 8.89 10.37
N ASN A 16 -10.90 8.56 11.36
CA ASN A 16 -10.62 8.85 12.77
C ASN A 16 -9.44 7.97 13.23
N LEU A 17 -8.22 8.36 12.86
CA LEU A 17 -6.98 7.63 13.12
C LEU A 17 -6.75 7.53 14.63
N LEU A 18 -6.25 6.38 15.06
CA LEU A 18 -5.79 6.18 16.42
C LEU A 18 -4.40 6.80 16.58
N ASP A 19 -4.18 7.53 17.66
CA ASP A 19 -2.80 7.85 18.06
C ASP A 19 -2.17 6.60 18.68
N HIS A 20 -1.25 5.98 17.94
CA HIS A 20 -0.51 4.81 18.38
C HIS A 20 0.31 5.03 19.66
N GLN A 21 0.65 6.27 20.02
CA GLN A 21 1.44 6.56 21.22
C GLN A 21 0.61 6.48 22.49
N GLU A 22 -0.69 6.73 22.40
CA GLU A 22 -1.62 6.66 23.54
C GLU A 22 -2.15 5.24 23.80
N ILE A 23 -1.87 4.29 22.90
CA ILE A 23 -2.28 2.90 23.04
C ILE A 23 -1.32 2.15 23.97
N ASP A 24 -1.84 1.54 25.03
CA ASP A 24 -1.11 0.54 25.82
C ASP A 24 -1.00 -0.78 25.06
N TRP A 25 -0.02 -0.87 24.16
CA TRP A 25 0.22 -2.02 23.29
C TRP A 25 0.38 -3.35 24.04
N LYS A 26 0.85 -3.32 25.30
CA LYS A 26 1.04 -4.55 26.08
C LYS A 26 -0.29 -5.23 26.43
N ARG A 27 -1.40 -4.49 26.42
CA ARG A 27 -2.74 -5.02 26.71
C ARG A 27 -3.53 -5.39 25.46
N VAL A 28 -3.02 -5.06 24.28
CA VAL A 28 -3.70 -5.30 23.00
C VAL A 28 -3.54 -6.78 22.62
N GLN A 29 -4.66 -7.48 22.43
CA GLN A 29 -4.67 -8.90 22.04
C GLN A 29 -4.67 -9.12 20.53
N ARG A 30 -5.25 -8.18 19.77
CA ARG A 30 -5.35 -8.24 18.31
C ARG A 30 -5.40 -6.84 17.73
N THR A 31 -4.76 -6.65 16.60
CA THR A 31 -4.78 -5.40 15.84
C THR A 31 -5.21 -5.68 14.40
N ALA A 32 -5.79 -4.68 13.77
CA ALA A 32 -5.93 -4.61 12.32
C ALA A 32 -5.51 -3.21 11.91
N TYR A 33 -4.79 -3.12 10.80
CA TYR A 33 -4.34 -1.84 10.25
C TYR A 33 -4.55 -1.84 8.75
N LEU A 34 -4.80 -0.66 8.20
CA LEU A 34 -4.95 -0.45 6.77
C LEU A 34 -3.68 0.22 6.24
N ILE A 35 -3.04 -0.40 5.26
CA ILE A 35 -1.92 0.20 4.53
C ILE A 35 -2.46 0.73 3.21
N HIS A 36 -2.10 1.97 2.89
CA HIS A 36 -2.31 2.56 1.56
C HIS A 36 -0.98 3.08 1.03
N GLN A 37 -0.62 2.57 -0.14
CA GLN A 37 0.66 2.86 -0.78
C GLN A 37 0.41 3.11 -2.26
N HIS A 38 1.03 4.18 -2.76
CA HIS A 38 1.08 4.50 -4.17
C HIS A 38 2.53 4.38 -4.64
N PHE A 39 2.73 3.61 -5.72
CA PHE A 39 4.05 3.39 -6.31
C PHE A 39 4.08 3.98 -7.71
N ARG A 40 5.06 4.82 -7.98
CA ARG A 40 5.32 5.40 -9.29
C ARG A 40 6.74 5.10 -9.74
N TYR A 41 6.87 4.61 -10.96
CA TYR A 41 8.15 4.34 -11.59
C TYR A 41 8.29 5.21 -12.84
N ASP A 42 9.20 6.17 -12.79
CA ASP A 42 9.57 6.99 -13.95
C ASP A 42 10.88 6.45 -14.52
N TYR A 43 10.88 6.19 -15.83
CA TYR A 43 12.06 5.74 -16.57
C TYR A 43 12.56 6.88 -17.46
N PRO A 44 13.88 7.12 -17.55
CA PRO A 44 14.45 8.28 -18.27
C PRO A 44 14.26 8.23 -19.80
N GLY A 45 13.71 7.15 -20.34
CA GLY A 45 13.42 6.96 -21.76
C GLY A 45 12.54 5.73 -21.97
N PRO A 46 12.21 5.38 -23.23
CA PRO A 46 11.38 4.24 -23.54
C PRO A 46 12.00 2.94 -23.00
N VAL A 47 11.26 2.23 -22.17
CA VAL A 47 11.66 0.89 -21.71
C VAL A 47 11.08 -0.15 -22.66
N ARG A 48 11.92 -1.07 -23.10
CA ARG A 48 11.54 -2.23 -23.91
C ARG A 48 11.84 -3.49 -23.12
N ASP A 49 11.01 -4.51 -23.29
CA ASP A 49 11.19 -5.84 -22.67
C ASP A 49 11.38 -5.80 -21.15
N LEU A 50 10.69 -4.87 -20.47
CA LEU A 50 10.78 -4.72 -19.02
C LEU A 50 10.30 -6.00 -18.32
N LYS A 51 11.21 -6.67 -17.62
CA LYS A 51 10.91 -7.82 -16.75
C LYS A 51 11.13 -7.42 -15.30
N GLN A 52 10.10 -6.86 -14.69
CA GLN A 52 10.12 -6.42 -13.30
C GLN A 52 9.03 -7.17 -12.52
N ARG A 53 9.41 -7.78 -11.40
CA ARG A 53 8.46 -8.40 -10.48
C ARG A 53 8.29 -7.49 -9.27
N LEU A 54 7.08 -7.00 -9.08
CA LEU A 54 6.72 -6.17 -7.93
C LEU A 54 5.91 -6.99 -6.94
N LEU A 55 6.35 -7.01 -5.68
CA LEU A 55 5.60 -7.61 -4.57
C LEU A 55 4.86 -6.47 -3.86
N ILE A 56 3.61 -6.24 -4.29
CA ILE A 56 2.78 -5.14 -3.77
C ILE A 56 1.79 -5.64 -2.73
N VAL A 57 1.08 -6.73 -3.03
CA VAL A 57 0.11 -7.33 -2.10
C VAL A 57 0.86 -8.28 -1.17
N PRO A 58 0.75 -8.12 0.17
CA PRO A 58 1.29 -9.08 1.11
C PRO A 58 0.71 -10.48 0.86
N PRO A 59 1.45 -11.56 1.16
CA PRO A 59 0.88 -12.90 1.10
C PRO A 59 -0.30 -13.03 2.09
N ASN A 60 -1.19 -14.00 1.84
CA ASN A 60 -2.39 -14.21 2.66
C ASN A 60 -2.06 -14.40 4.15
N THR A 61 -0.94 -15.06 4.45
CA THR A 61 -0.40 -15.23 5.80
C THR A 61 1.10 -14.95 5.79
N TYR A 62 1.59 -14.16 6.74
CA TYR A 62 3.01 -13.92 6.96
C TYR A 62 3.33 -13.92 8.44
N GLY A 63 3.96 -14.98 8.94
CA GLY A 63 4.16 -15.15 10.38
C GLY A 63 2.83 -15.22 11.13
N ASP A 64 2.61 -14.27 12.03
CA ASP A 64 1.38 -14.08 12.79
C ASP A 64 0.40 -13.09 12.14
N GLN A 65 0.74 -12.54 10.96
CA GLN A 65 -0.08 -11.59 10.23
C GLN A 65 -0.93 -12.28 9.16
N GLN A 66 -2.13 -11.74 8.92
CA GLN A 66 -3.03 -12.20 7.86
C GLN A 66 -3.53 -11.02 7.03
N CYS A 67 -3.51 -11.17 5.71
CA CYS A 67 -4.15 -10.22 4.80
C CYS A 67 -5.67 -10.44 4.85
N ILE A 68 -6.39 -9.49 5.44
CA ILE A 68 -7.86 -9.56 5.57
C ILE A 68 -8.54 -9.18 4.25
N VAL A 69 -8.11 -8.07 3.66
CA VAL A 69 -8.62 -7.53 2.41
C VAL A 69 -7.54 -6.71 1.74
N HIS A 70 -7.54 -6.69 0.42
CA HIS A 70 -6.69 -5.80 -0.36
C HIS A 70 -7.44 -5.30 -1.60
N ARG A 71 -6.99 -4.15 -2.10
CA ARG A 71 -7.33 -3.63 -3.41
C ARG A 71 -6.04 -3.20 -4.07
N LEU A 72 -5.83 -3.66 -5.30
CA LEU A 72 -4.73 -3.23 -6.16
C LEU A 72 -5.32 -2.59 -7.42
N VAL A 73 -4.85 -1.40 -7.75
CA VAL A 73 -5.14 -0.70 -9.00
C VAL A 73 -3.82 -0.48 -9.72
N VAL A 74 -3.76 -0.86 -11.00
CA VAL A 74 -2.57 -0.69 -11.83
C VAL A 74 -2.96 0.16 -13.04
N SER A 75 -2.22 1.25 -13.26
CA SER A 75 -2.47 2.19 -14.37
C SER A 75 -1.86 1.73 -15.69
N SER A 76 -0.82 0.88 -15.65
CA SER A 76 -0.20 0.32 -16.85
C SER A 76 -1.07 -0.79 -17.45
N GLN A 77 -1.45 -0.64 -18.71
CA GLN A 77 -2.28 -1.61 -19.44
C GLN A 77 -1.56 -2.93 -19.74
N THR A 78 -0.22 -2.94 -19.71
CA THR A 78 0.60 -4.12 -20.01
C THR A 78 1.04 -4.87 -18.76
N ALA A 79 0.62 -4.42 -17.57
CA ALA A 79 0.98 -5.09 -16.32
C ALA A 79 0.15 -6.35 -16.14
N GLU A 80 0.82 -7.44 -15.78
CA GLU A 80 0.16 -8.69 -15.42
C GLU A 80 0.18 -8.85 -13.89
N THR A 81 -0.99 -9.08 -13.31
CA THR A 81 -1.12 -9.40 -11.89
C THR A 81 -1.27 -10.90 -11.72
N SER A 82 -0.44 -11.49 -10.86
CA SER A 82 -0.60 -12.88 -10.41
C SER A 82 -0.95 -12.89 -8.93
N SER A 83 -1.96 -13.68 -8.56
CA SER A 83 -2.24 -14.01 -7.17
C SER A 83 -1.44 -15.26 -6.81
N HIS A 84 -0.72 -15.23 -5.69
CA HIS A 84 -0.12 -16.43 -5.07
C HIS A 84 -1.11 -17.10 -4.14
#